data_AF-A0A1Z8N7Q3-F1
#
_entry.id   AF-A0A1Z8N7Q3-F1
#
_cell.length_a   1.000
_cell.length_b   1.000
_cell.length_c   1.000
_cell.angle_alpha   90.00
_cell.angle_beta   90.00
_cell.angle_gamma   90.00
#
_symmetry.space_group_name_H-M   'P 1'
#
loop_
_entity.id
_entity.type
_entity.pdbx_description
1 polymer ?
#
loop_
_entity_poly.entity_id
_entity_poly.type
_entity_poly.pdbx_seq_one_letter_code
_entity_poly.pdbx_strand_id
1 'polypeptide(L)' 'MGVVSLKARSPLSAAALCRQLVVALIALVGIGGATRVMEAGLACPDWPLCYGTLLPARQMSLQ' A
#
# COMPACT_ATOMS: atom_id res chain seq x y z
N MET A 1 4.83 7.73 -9.99
CA MET A 1 6.02 7.01 -9.47
C MET A 1 7.03 8.05 -8.98
N GLY A 2 7.04 8.37 -7.69
CA GLY A 2 7.89 9.45 -7.14
C GLY A 2 8.32 9.18 -5.71
N VAL A 3 8.48 7.91 -5.36
CA VAL A 3 8.77 7.52 -3.98
C VAL A 3 10.27 7.37 -3.77
N VAL A 4 10.73 8.16 -2.81
CA VAL A 4 12.05 8.10 -2.17
C VAL A 4 13.17 8.72 -3.02
N SER A 5 13.17 10.05 -3.05
CA SER A 5 14.37 10.84 -3.32
C SER A 5 15.52 10.33 -2.44
N LEU A 6 16.48 9.59 -3.03
CA LEU A 6 17.76 9.22 -2.44
C LEU A 6 18.60 10.51 -2.22
N LYS A 7 18.23 11.32 -1.23
CA LYS A 7 19.05 12.48 -0.83
C LYS A 7 20.14 11.98 0.11
N ALA A 8 21.25 11.59 -0.51
CA ALA A 8 22.62 11.65 -0.01
C ALA A 8 22.81 11.87 1.52
N ARG A 9 23.22 10.81 2.21
CA ARG A 9 24.33 10.76 3.19
C ARG A 9 24.38 11.91 4.23
N SER A 10 23.48 11.89 5.22
CA SER A 10 23.68 12.61 6.51
C SER A 10 23.25 11.72 7.70
N PRO A 11 24.08 11.58 8.77
CA PRO A 11 23.81 10.62 9.85
C PRO A 11 22.60 11.01 10.72
N LEU A 12 22.18 12.28 10.71
CA LEU A 12 20.99 12.76 11.43
C LEU A 12 19.66 12.47 10.71
N SER A 13 19.67 12.20 9.39
CA SER A 13 18.46 11.89 8.61
C SER A 13 18.04 10.41 8.67
N ALA A 14 18.96 9.52 9.08
CA ALA A 14 18.69 8.09 9.18
C ALA A 14 17.51 7.76 10.12
N ALA A 15 17.44 8.41 11.29
CA ALA A 15 16.34 8.20 12.22
C ALA A 15 14.98 8.67 11.66
N ALA A 16 14.96 9.75 10.88
CA ALA A 16 13.74 10.27 10.25
C ALA A 16 13.25 9.36 9.11
N LEU A 17 14.18 8.79 8.33
CA LEU A 17 13.89 7.79 7.29
C LEU A 17 13.36 6.48 7.91
N CYS A 18 13.99 5.98 8.97
CA CYS A 18 13.49 4.81 9.69
C CYS A 18 12.06 5.03 10.20
N ARG A 19 11.74 6.22 10.74
CA ARG A 19 10.37 6.56 11.14
C ARG A 19 9.38 6.47 9.97
N GLN A 20 9.74 7.00 8.80
CA GLN A 20 8.88 6.93 7.60
C GLN A 20 8.66 5.49 7.13
N LEU A 21 9.73 4.68 7.12
CA LEU A 21 9.64 3.26 6.74
C LEU A 21 8.80 2.46 7.72
N VAL A 22 8.97 2.66 9.02
CA VAL A 22 8.18 1.99 10.07
C VAL A 22 6.70 2.33 9.92
N VAL A 23 6.36 3.62 9.73
CA VAL A 23 4.97 4.03 9.51
C VAL A 23 4.39 3.40 8.24
N ALA A 24 5.16 3.39 7.14
CA ALA A 24 4.73 2.76 5.89
C ALA A 24 4.52 1.24 6.04
N LEU A 25 5.39 0.56 6.78
CA LEU A 25 5.26 -0.86 7.09
C LEU A 25 4.01 -1.16 7.91
N ILE A 26 3.76 -0.39 8.96
CA ILE A 26 2.55 -0.54 9.80
C ILE A 26 1.29 -0.32 8.95
N ALA A 27 1.27 0.72 8.11
CA ALA A 27 0.15 0.98 7.21
C ALA A 27 -0.07 -0.19 6.22
N LEU A 28 0.99 -0.71 5.62
CA LEU A 28 0.90 -1.83 4.68
C LEU A 28 0.38 -3.11 5.34
N VAL A 29 0.84 -3.41 6.55
CA VAL A 29 0.36 -4.56 7.34
C VAL A 29 -1.13 -4.38 7.69
N GLY A 30 -1.55 -3.17 8.09
CA GLY A 30 -2.95 -2.87 8.39
C GLY A 30 -3.86 -3.04 7.18
N ILE A 31 -3.45 -2.53 6.01
CA ILE A 31 -4.19 -2.69 4.75
C ILE A 31 -4.26 -4.17 4.35
N GLY A 32 -3.15 -4.92 4.47
CA GLY A 32 -3.11 -6.36 4.17
C GLY A 32 -3.95 -7.20 5.14
N GLY A 33 -4.05 -6.79 6.40
CA GLY A 33 -4.95 -7.40 7.37
C GLY A 33 -6.41 -7.14 7.04
N ALA A 34 -6.75 -5.90 6.68
CA ALA A 34 -8.10 -5.54 6.25
C ALA A 34 -8.53 -6.34 5.01
N THR A 35 -7.67 -6.50 4.00
CA THR A 35 -8.01 -7.31 2.80
C THR A 35 -8.23 -8.79 3.13
N ARG A 36 -7.52 -9.35 4.11
CA ARG A 36 -7.77 -10.72 4.61
C ARG A 36 -9.14 -10.85 5.26
N VAL A 37 -9.48 -9.94 6.18
CA VAL A 37 -10.74 -9.98 6.94
C VAL A 37 -11.94 -9.79 6.02
N MET A 38 -11.82 -8.96 5.00
CA MET A 38 -12.88 -8.73 4.01
C MET A 38 -12.96 -9.81 2.93
N GLU A 39 -12.19 -10.91 3.05
CA GLU A 39 -12.03 -11.97 2.05
C GLU A 39 -11.74 -11.43 0.62
N ALA A 40 -11.23 -10.19 0.53
CA ALA A 40 -11.03 -9.45 -0.70
C ALA A 40 -9.76 -9.86 -1.44
N GLY A 41 -9.02 -10.85 -0.92
CA GLY A 41 -7.82 -11.40 -1.56
C GLY A 41 -8.08 -12.08 -2.91
N LEU A 42 -9.34 -12.40 -3.22
CA LEU A 42 -9.79 -12.91 -4.52
C LEU A 42 -10.63 -11.88 -5.30
N ALA A 43 -10.80 -10.67 -4.76
CA ALA A 43 -11.67 -9.67 -5.37
C ALA A 43 -11.14 -9.17 -6.73
N CYS A 44 -9.82 -9.20 -6.94
CA CYS A 44 -9.21 -8.95 -8.23
C CYS A 44 -8.22 -10.08 -8.53
N PRO A 45 -8.53 -10.99 -9.47
CA PRO A 45 -7.62 -12.08 -9.84
C PRO A 45 -6.37 -11.57 -10.57
N ASP A 46 -6.41 -10.35 -11.12
CA ASP A 46 -5.35 -9.80 -11.97
C ASP A 46 -4.94 -8.37 -11.55
N TRP A 47 -3.64 -8.16 -11.42
CA TRP A 47 -2.98 -6.85 -11.30
C TRP A 47 -2.03 -6.72 -12.49
N PRO A 48 -2.06 -5.66 -13.32
CA PRO A 48 -2.43 -4.26 -13.03
C PRO A 48 -3.86 -3.84 -13.38
N LEU A 49 -4.67 -4.76 -13.88
CA LEU A 49 -6.01 -4.48 -14.42
C LEU A 49 -7.01 -5.47 -13.81
N CYS A 50 -7.88 -4.98 -12.93
CA CYS A 50 -8.89 -5.80 -12.27
C CYS A 50 -10.11 -6.01 -13.18
N TYR A 51 -10.30 -7.24 -13.65
CA TYR A 51 -11.37 -7.61 -14.60
C TYR A 51 -11.40 -6.72 -15.86
N GLY A 52 -10.24 -6.35 -16.41
CA GLY A 52 -10.20 -5.48 -17.59
C GLY A 52 -10.41 -3.98 -17.29
N THR A 53 -10.55 -3.59 -16.02
CA THR A 53 -10.67 -2.19 -15.57
C THR A 53 -9.65 -1.85 -14.47
N LEU A 54 -9.13 -0.61 -14.44
CA LEU A 54 -8.10 -0.23 -13.46
C LEU A 54 -8.60 -0.31 -12.02
N LEU A 55 -9.81 0.16 -11.76
CA LEU A 55 -10.50 -0.01 -10.48
C LEU A 55 -12.00 -0.16 -10.77
N PRO A 56 -12.63 -1.30 -10.45
CA PRO A 56 -14.07 -1.43 -10.56
C PRO A 56 -14.74 -0.58 -9.46
N ALA A 57 -15.07 0.67 -9.78
CA ALA A 57 -15.72 1.62 -8.85
C ALA A 57 -17.09 1.14 -8.32
N ARG A 58 -17.67 0.11 -8.94
CA ARG A 58 -19.00 -0.42 -8.62
C ARG A 58 -19.05 -1.43 -7.48
N GLN A 59 -17.90 -1.95 -7.04
CA GLN A 59 -17.80 -3.13 -6.16
C GLN A 59 -17.25 -2.78 -4.76
N MET A 60 -17.04 -1.50 -4.47
CA MET A 60 -16.63 -1.05 -3.14
C MET A 60 -17.84 -1.10 -2.20
N SER A 61 -18.12 -2.30 -1.67
CA SER A 61 -19.14 -2.56 -0.66
C SER A 61 -18.79 -1.82 0.65
N LEU A 62 -19.07 -0.51 0.69
CA LEU A 62 -19.18 0.31 1.90
C LEU A 62 -20.57 0.12 2.50
N GLN A 63 -20.86 -1.11 2.95
CA GLN A 63 -22.04 -1.43 3.73
C GLN A 63 -21.63 -2.02 5.08
#